data_AF-A0A5J5J0W5-F1
#
_entry.id   AF-A0A5J5J0W5-F1
#
_cell.length_a   1.000
_cell.length_b   1.000
_cell.length_c   1.000
_cell.angle_alpha   90.00
_cell.angle_beta   90.00
_cell.angle_gamma   90.00
#
_symmetry.space_group_name_H-M   'P 1'
#
loop_
_entity.id
_entity.type
_entity.pdbx_description
1 polymer ?
#
loop_
_entity_poly.entity_id
_entity_poly.type
_entity_poly.pdbx_seq_one_letter_code
_entity_poly.pdbx_strand_id
1 'polypeptide(L)'
;MNAKWKVPVVALLVVGGSVVAAPAYAADLSCTTELGSQVVSGNLTVPSGAECVLGDVTVQGDIIVEADGWLDATSVVVEGDVIGTDVYGVLLDGTSVAGDISVYSAGTRSGFLYVNDLKVGGDVAAGGVDVEVTESTIAGSFTTQAANYVDLVRTSVAQDVVIDGSAFGVTVAGAIVQGSVTVSHGGRDVLVGANPDGSADAFGNSIGGDLTLSDNAANLRVAGTNVHGVIALAGNTPVAAFGAGNVARSVNGDYTGDAPAAPAAGDQSIAVTVPTQSAGELIWSLEGTSALVDLGVAEEQLDFYLAHGSIVPIRIQDTSAGNPAWSLTTVVSNFQAGGQTVSSKYLGWTPALLENNGGAVAGPAIPSGYDEGDGLSVTRTLASAPAGHARGASVATADLELKLPLDTPQGTYTATVTVTALS
;
A
#
# COMPACT_ATOMS: atom_id res chain seq x y z
N MET A 1 33.20 43.80 25.69
CA MET A 1 31.96 43.71 24.89
C MET A 1 32.33 43.84 23.42
N ASN A 2 31.76 43.00 22.57
CA ASN A 2 31.85 42.92 21.10
C ASN A 2 32.92 41.97 20.52
N ALA A 3 32.63 40.66 20.58
CA ALA A 3 33.22 39.68 19.67
C ALA A 3 32.25 39.47 18.49
N LYS A 4 32.73 39.75 17.28
CA LYS A 4 31.99 39.66 16.02
C LYS A 4 31.96 38.20 15.53
N TRP A 5 30.79 37.61 15.41
CA TRP A 5 30.60 36.30 14.79
C TRP A 5 30.43 36.47 13.28
N LYS A 6 31.29 35.83 12.48
CA LYS A 6 31.11 35.67 11.03
C LYS A 6 30.32 34.38 10.78
N VAL A 7 29.19 34.49 10.10
CA VAL A 7 28.40 33.35 9.59
C VAL A 7 28.93 33.01 8.18
N PRO A 8 29.24 31.74 7.86
CA PRO A 8 29.56 31.36 6.49
C PRO A 8 28.27 31.11 5.71
N VAL A 9 28.21 31.66 4.49
CA VAL A 9 27.15 31.41 3.51
C VAL A 9 27.41 30.04 2.89
N VAL A 10 26.50 29.08 3.09
CA VAL A 10 26.46 27.81 2.35
C VAL A 10 25.67 28.06 1.07
N ALA A 11 26.32 27.93 -0.08
CA ALA A 11 25.67 27.98 -1.38
C ALA A 11 24.96 26.65 -1.65
N LEU A 12 23.63 26.67 -1.72
CA LEU A 12 22.84 25.54 -2.24
C LEU A 12 23.01 25.46 -3.76
N LEU A 13 23.61 24.37 -4.23
CA LEU A 13 23.56 23.93 -5.62
C LEU A 13 22.24 23.17 -5.82
N VAL A 14 21.28 23.80 -6.51
CA VAL A 14 20.05 23.13 -6.96
C VAL A 14 20.41 22.34 -8.22
N VAL A 15 20.50 21.02 -8.09
CA VAL A 15 20.56 20.10 -9.24
C VAL A 15 19.14 20.01 -9.80
N GLY A 16 18.91 20.58 -10.98
CA GLY A 16 17.64 20.52 -11.68
C GLY A 16 17.38 19.11 -12.20
N GLY A 17 16.52 18.36 -11.50
CA GLY A 17 15.92 17.14 -12.03
C GLY A 17 14.95 17.49 -13.16
N SER A 18 15.12 16.87 -14.32
CA SER A 18 14.18 16.94 -15.43
C SER A 18 12.90 16.20 -15.06
N VAL A 19 11.83 16.96 -14.78
CA VAL A 19 10.48 16.42 -14.63
C VAL A 19 10.02 15.95 -16.01
N VAL A 20 9.82 14.64 -16.18
CA VAL A 20 9.11 14.12 -17.35
C VAL A 20 7.65 14.56 -17.19
N ALA A 21 7.20 15.50 -18.02
CA ALA A 21 5.82 15.94 -18.01
C ALA A 21 4.94 14.78 -18.49
N ALA A 22 4.10 14.25 -17.59
CA ALA A 22 3.05 13.32 -17.97
C ALA A 22 2.11 13.98 -19.00
N PRO A 23 1.59 13.24 -19.99
CA PRO A 23 0.58 13.79 -20.89
C PRO A 23 -0.65 14.18 -20.05
N ALA A 24 -0.99 15.47 -20.09
CA ALA A 24 -2.18 16.02 -19.46
C ALA A 24 -3.30 16.14 -20.49
N TYR A 25 -4.49 15.62 -20.19
CA TYR A 25 -5.70 15.92 -20.98
C TYR A 25 -6.23 17.28 -20.53
N ALA A 26 -6.32 18.22 -21.47
CA ALA A 26 -6.70 19.60 -21.20
C ALA A 26 -8.23 19.84 -21.10
N ALA A 27 -9.05 18.79 -20.92
CA ALA A 27 -10.51 18.87 -20.87
C ALA A 27 -11.12 17.70 -20.08
N ASP A 28 -12.44 17.78 -19.83
CA ASP A 28 -13.26 16.66 -19.36
C ASP A 28 -13.04 15.42 -20.23
N LEU A 29 -12.99 14.26 -19.60
CA LEU A 29 -12.65 12.99 -20.22
C LEU A 29 -13.73 11.95 -20.00
N SER A 30 -14.27 11.39 -21.08
CA SER A 30 -15.05 10.15 -20.99
C SER A 30 -14.12 8.94 -21.00
N CYS A 31 -14.13 8.16 -19.92
CA CYS A 31 -13.33 6.96 -19.77
C CYS A 31 -14.19 5.71 -20.06
N THR A 32 -13.76 4.91 -21.03
CA THR A 32 -14.42 3.65 -21.40
C THR A 32 -13.42 2.48 -21.52
N THR A 33 -12.20 2.68 -21.02
CA THR A 33 -11.07 1.74 -21.08
C THR A 33 -10.13 1.98 -19.90
N GLU A 34 -8.94 1.39 -19.93
CA GLU A 34 -7.86 1.64 -18.98
C GLU A 34 -7.15 2.99 -19.22
N LEU A 35 -6.75 3.68 -18.14
CA LEU A 35 -5.89 4.87 -18.14
C LEU A 35 -4.82 4.73 -17.05
N GLY A 36 -3.57 4.98 -17.42
CA GLY A 36 -2.40 4.83 -16.54
C GLY A 36 -1.49 6.06 -16.52
N SER A 37 -1.00 6.47 -15.34
CA SER A 37 0.05 7.50 -15.16
C SER A 37 -0.25 8.84 -15.85
N GLN A 38 -1.49 9.30 -15.76
CA GLN A 38 -2.02 10.46 -16.50
C GLN A 38 -2.67 11.50 -15.59
N VAL A 39 -2.74 12.74 -16.07
CA VAL A 39 -3.47 13.83 -15.41
C VAL A 39 -4.67 14.25 -16.26
N VAL A 40 -5.86 14.19 -15.68
CA VAL A 40 -7.11 14.71 -16.24
C VAL A 40 -7.37 16.06 -15.58
N SER A 41 -7.31 17.14 -16.36
CA SER A 41 -7.46 18.50 -15.82
C SER A 41 -8.90 18.94 -15.54
N GLY A 42 -9.88 18.20 -16.08
CA GLY A 42 -11.30 18.41 -15.85
C GLY A 42 -11.93 17.22 -15.14
N ASN A 43 -13.23 17.05 -15.35
CA ASN A 43 -13.98 15.92 -14.81
C ASN A 43 -13.70 14.64 -15.62
N LEU A 44 -13.67 13.51 -14.93
CA LEU A 44 -13.67 12.19 -15.57
C LEU A 44 -15.07 11.61 -15.47
N THR A 45 -15.67 11.24 -16.61
CA THR A 45 -16.97 10.57 -16.65
C THR A 45 -16.80 9.14 -17.10
N VAL A 46 -17.33 8.18 -16.35
CA VAL A 46 -17.52 6.79 -16.77
C VAL A 46 -18.94 6.68 -17.33
N PRO A 47 -19.12 6.60 -18.66
CA PRO A 47 -20.43 6.60 -19.28
C PRO A 47 -21.26 5.37 -18.88
N SER A 48 -22.57 5.48 -19.10
CA SER A 48 -23.50 4.41 -18.76
C SER A 48 -23.11 3.06 -19.39
N GLY A 49 -23.03 2.01 -18.58
CA GLY A 49 -22.65 0.65 -19.00
C GLY A 49 -21.19 0.46 -19.42
N ALA A 50 -20.35 1.50 -19.26
CA ALA A 50 -18.93 1.45 -19.59
C ALA A 50 -18.09 1.01 -18.38
N GLU A 51 -16.91 0.49 -18.67
CA GLU A 51 -15.88 0.15 -17.69
C GLU A 51 -14.72 1.12 -17.83
N CYS A 52 -14.23 1.61 -16.69
CA CYS A 52 -13.06 2.47 -16.60
C CYS A 52 -12.12 1.93 -15.53
N VAL A 53 -10.87 1.66 -15.92
CA VAL A 53 -9.82 1.19 -15.01
C VAL A 53 -8.74 2.27 -14.93
N LEU A 54 -8.43 2.74 -13.72
CA LEU A 54 -7.46 3.80 -13.48
C LEU A 54 -6.30 3.28 -12.64
N GLY A 55 -5.06 3.55 -13.07
CA GLY A 55 -3.83 3.26 -12.35
C GLY A 55 -2.90 4.46 -12.29
N ASP A 56 -2.56 4.95 -11.10
CA ASP A 56 -1.68 6.13 -10.94
C ASP A 56 -2.18 7.38 -11.70
N VAL A 57 -3.49 7.64 -11.67
CA VAL A 57 -4.13 8.78 -12.37
C VAL A 57 -4.43 9.91 -11.39
N THR A 58 -4.27 11.16 -11.84
CA THR A 58 -4.78 12.34 -11.11
C THR A 58 -5.95 12.96 -11.87
N VAL A 59 -7.10 13.11 -11.21
CA VAL A 59 -8.27 13.82 -11.72
C VAL A 59 -8.41 15.12 -10.92
N GLN A 60 -8.27 16.27 -11.60
CA GLN A 60 -8.33 17.59 -10.96
C GLN A 60 -9.76 18.08 -10.74
N GLY A 61 -10.73 17.48 -11.44
CA GLY A 61 -12.15 17.67 -11.21
C GLY A 61 -12.78 16.49 -10.48
N ASP A 62 -14.05 16.27 -10.79
CA ASP A 62 -14.85 15.19 -10.22
C ASP A 62 -14.71 13.91 -11.05
N ILE A 63 -14.92 12.76 -10.41
CA ILE A 63 -15.24 11.51 -11.09
C ILE A 63 -16.75 11.28 -11.04
N ILE A 64 -17.36 11.13 -12.21
CA ILE A 64 -18.81 10.91 -12.35
C ILE A 64 -19.02 9.54 -13.00
N VAL A 65 -19.65 8.62 -12.27
CA VAL A 65 -19.99 7.28 -12.76
C VAL A 65 -21.49 7.22 -13.01
N GLU A 66 -21.85 7.08 -14.28
CA GLU A 66 -23.25 6.99 -14.70
C GLU A 66 -23.84 5.58 -14.49
N ALA A 67 -25.12 5.43 -14.83
CA ALA A 67 -25.88 4.21 -14.62
C ALA A 67 -25.23 2.98 -15.26
N ASP A 68 -25.13 1.89 -14.50
CA ASP A 68 -24.45 0.64 -14.89
C ASP A 68 -22.96 0.78 -15.24
N GLY A 69 -22.37 1.95 -14.98
CA GLY A 69 -20.93 2.17 -15.13
C GLY A 69 -20.13 1.45 -14.04
N TRP A 70 -18.93 1.01 -14.39
CA TRP A 70 -17.97 0.41 -13.47
C TRP A 70 -16.67 1.21 -13.45
N LEU A 71 -16.31 1.72 -12.26
CA LEU A 71 -15.02 2.32 -11.98
C LEU A 71 -14.18 1.38 -11.10
N ASP A 72 -12.98 1.06 -11.56
CA ASP A 72 -11.91 0.45 -10.78
C ASP A 72 -10.74 1.43 -10.75
N ALA A 73 -10.45 2.03 -9.60
CA ALA A 73 -9.43 3.06 -9.46
C ALA A 73 -8.42 2.67 -8.38
N THR A 74 -7.20 2.35 -8.80
CA THR A 74 -6.07 2.07 -7.93
C THR A 74 -5.05 3.19 -8.03
N SER A 75 -4.55 3.67 -6.89
CA SER A 75 -3.58 4.77 -6.82
C SER A 75 -4.04 6.07 -7.53
N VAL A 76 -5.33 6.40 -7.46
CA VAL A 76 -5.90 7.65 -8.00
C VAL A 76 -5.98 8.82 -6.99
N VAL A 77 -5.50 9.99 -7.42
CA VAL A 77 -5.75 11.26 -6.72
C VAL A 77 -6.92 11.99 -7.36
N VAL A 78 -8.00 12.21 -6.62
CA VAL A 78 -9.15 13.03 -7.03
C VAL A 78 -9.16 14.33 -6.24
N GLU A 79 -9.05 15.47 -6.91
CA GLU A 79 -9.10 16.79 -6.28
C GLU A 79 -10.53 17.31 -6.05
N GLY A 80 -11.52 16.74 -6.76
CA GLY A 80 -12.94 16.97 -6.55
C GLY A 80 -13.65 15.83 -5.82
N ASP A 81 -14.89 15.57 -6.24
CA ASP A 81 -15.79 14.55 -5.68
C ASP A 81 -15.79 13.26 -6.50
N VAL A 82 -16.26 12.17 -5.89
CA VAL A 82 -16.64 10.94 -6.62
C VAL A 82 -18.14 10.73 -6.50
N ILE A 83 -18.83 10.77 -7.63
CA ILE A 83 -20.29 10.77 -7.70
C ILE A 83 -20.75 9.59 -8.55
N GLY A 84 -21.56 8.70 -7.98
CA GLY A 84 -22.14 7.54 -8.65
C GLY A 84 -23.66 7.55 -8.57
N THR A 85 -24.34 7.34 -9.70
CA THR A 85 -25.80 7.16 -9.75
C THR A 85 -26.16 5.88 -10.48
N ASP A 86 -26.87 4.97 -9.81
CA ASP A 86 -27.30 3.66 -10.35
C ASP A 86 -26.13 2.84 -10.95
N VAL A 87 -24.95 2.94 -10.35
CA VAL A 87 -23.70 2.33 -10.85
C VAL A 87 -23.75 0.81 -10.82
N TYR A 88 -22.94 0.16 -11.66
CA TYR A 88 -22.58 -1.23 -11.44
C TYR A 88 -21.64 -1.35 -10.23
N GLY A 89 -20.64 -0.47 -10.15
CA GLY A 89 -19.72 -0.45 -9.03
C GLY A 89 -18.69 0.66 -9.07
N VAL A 90 -18.24 1.06 -7.88
CA VAL A 90 -17.13 1.98 -7.66
C VAL A 90 -16.16 1.34 -6.69
N LEU A 91 -14.94 1.06 -7.15
CA LEU A 91 -13.82 0.62 -6.33
C LEU A 91 -12.74 1.73 -6.32
N LEU A 92 -12.34 2.16 -5.13
CA LEU A 92 -11.27 3.13 -4.90
C LEU A 92 -10.22 2.52 -3.95
N ASP A 93 -8.96 2.48 -4.37
CA ASP A 93 -7.86 1.87 -3.59
C ASP A 93 -6.61 2.78 -3.57
N GLY A 94 -6.09 3.09 -2.37
CA GLY A 94 -4.67 3.41 -2.15
C GLY A 94 -4.20 4.86 -2.31
N THR A 95 -5.06 5.87 -2.38
CA THR A 95 -4.63 7.28 -2.60
C THR A 95 -5.53 8.34 -1.95
N SER A 96 -6.34 9.14 -2.66
CA SER A 96 -7.14 10.17 -1.98
C SER A 96 -8.25 10.78 -2.83
N VAL A 97 -9.36 11.12 -2.17
CA VAL A 97 -10.42 12.00 -2.69
C VAL A 97 -10.46 13.23 -1.80
N ALA A 98 -10.25 14.42 -2.36
CA ALA A 98 -10.22 15.65 -1.58
C ALA A 98 -11.62 16.11 -1.15
N GLY A 99 -12.63 15.86 -1.98
CA GLY A 99 -14.04 16.16 -1.72
C GLY A 99 -14.82 14.98 -1.12
N ASP A 100 -16.09 14.91 -1.50
CA ASP A 100 -17.06 13.92 -1.04
C ASP A 100 -17.09 12.67 -1.94
N ILE A 101 -17.51 11.55 -1.37
CA ILE A 101 -17.88 10.35 -2.13
C ILE A 101 -19.39 10.14 -1.95
N SER A 102 -20.14 10.12 -3.04
CA SER A 102 -21.61 9.98 -3.03
C SER A 102 -22.07 8.94 -4.04
N VAL A 103 -22.55 7.78 -3.59
CA VAL A 103 -22.97 6.68 -4.47
C VAL A 103 -24.36 6.17 -4.08
N TYR A 104 -25.34 6.43 -4.93
CA TYR A 104 -26.74 6.03 -4.69
C TYR A 104 -27.31 5.23 -5.85
N SER A 105 -28.07 4.18 -5.52
CA SER A 105 -28.85 3.40 -6.48
C SER A 105 -30.32 3.36 -6.06
N ALA A 106 -31.21 3.62 -7.02
CA ALA A 106 -32.66 3.47 -6.90
C ALA A 106 -33.20 2.27 -7.71
N GLY A 107 -32.33 1.57 -8.45
CA GLY A 107 -32.68 0.46 -9.34
C GLY A 107 -32.85 -0.90 -8.66
N THR A 108 -33.17 -1.93 -9.46
CA THR A 108 -33.30 -3.32 -9.00
C THR A 108 -31.98 -4.10 -8.98
N ARG A 109 -30.89 -3.49 -9.45
CA ARG A 109 -29.55 -4.10 -9.49
C ARG A 109 -28.75 -3.54 -8.30
N SER A 110 -28.27 -4.44 -7.45
CA SER A 110 -27.33 -4.10 -6.38
C SER A 110 -25.97 -3.79 -6.99
N GLY A 111 -25.59 -2.51 -7.01
CA GLY A 111 -24.22 -2.08 -7.26
C GLY A 111 -23.42 -2.05 -5.97
N PHE A 112 -22.16 -1.60 -6.03
CA PHE A 112 -21.29 -1.51 -4.85
C PHE A 112 -20.45 -0.22 -4.79
N LEU A 113 -20.08 0.16 -3.58
CA LEU A 113 -19.04 1.15 -3.27
C LEU A 113 -18.02 0.50 -2.33
N TYR A 114 -16.80 0.29 -2.82
CA TYR A 114 -15.68 -0.23 -2.04
C TYR A 114 -14.58 0.82 -1.96
N VAL A 115 -14.18 1.16 -0.74
CA VAL A 115 -13.19 2.19 -0.43
C VAL A 115 -12.10 1.55 0.44
N ASN A 116 -10.90 1.43 -0.09
CA ASN A 116 -9.78 0.75 0.56
C ASN A 116 -8.55 1.67 0.63
N ASP A 117 -7.88 1.71 1.78
CA ASP A 117 -6.64 2.49 1.98
C ASP A 117 -6.73 3.93 1.43
N LEU A 118 -7.87 4.60 1.68
CA LEU A 118 -8.19 5.88 1.07
C LEU A 118 -8.28 7.00 2.12
N LYS A 119 -7.75 8.17 1.74
CA LYS A 119 -8.02 9.42 2.47
C LYS A 119 -9.12 10.21 1.78
N VAL A 120 -10.24 10.41 2.47
CA VAL A 120 -11.38 11.22 2.04
C VAL A 120 -11.41 12.52 2.82
N GLY A 121 -11.35 13.65 2.10
CA GLY A 121 -11.38 14.99 2.71
C GLY A 121 -12.77 15.47 3.11
N GLY A 122 -13.81 14.94 2.47
CA GLY A 122 -15.21 15.23 2.76
C GLY A 122 -15.96 14.06 3.42
N ASP A 123 -17.26 14.00 3.14
CA ASP A 123 -18.18 12.95 3.58
C ASP A 123 -18.13 11.73 2.65
N VAL A 124 -18.48 10.56 3.19
CA VAL A 124 -18.80 9.37 2.40
C VAL A 124 -20.26 9.04 2.61
N ALA A 125 -21.05 9.13 1.54
CA ALA A 125 -22.50 8.95 1.54
C ALA A 125 -22.91 7.89 0.51
N ALA A 126 -23.69 6.88 0.92
CA ALA A 126 -24.13 5.85 -0.01
C ALA A 126 -25.53 5.31 0.28
N GLY A 127 -26.16 4.68 -0.71
CA GLY A 127 -27.45 4.02 -0.50
C GLY A 127 -27.92 3.15 -1.66
N GLY A 128 -28.69 2.10 -1.35
CA GLY A 128 -29.16 1.13 -2.35
C GLY A 128 -28.05 0.27 -2.98
N VAL A 129 -26.84 0.32 -2.42
CA VAL A 129 -25.64 -0.42 -2.89
C VAL A 129 -25.02 -1.22 -1.75
N ASP A 130 -24.13 -2.13 -2.08
CA ASP A 130 -23.21 -2.78 -1.14
C ASP A 130 -22.13 -1.77 -0.75
N VAL A 131 -21.77 -1.67 0.54
CA VAL A 131 -20.80 -0.66 1.00
C VAL A 131 -19.73 -1.31 1.85
N GLU A 132 -18.47 -1.14 1.45
CA GLU A 132 -17.30 -1.51 2.25
C GLU A 132 -16.34 -0.33 2.32
N VAL A 133 -15.93 0.01 3.53
CA VAL A 133 -14.89 1.02 3.78
C VAL A 133 -13.86 0.40 4.71
N THR A 134 -12.67 0.15 4.17
CA THR A 134 -11.59 -0.52 4.88
C THR A 134 -10.32 0.31 4.91
N GLU A 135 -9.64 0.30 6.06
CA GLU A 135 -8.30 0.89 6.22
C GLU A 135 -8.20 2.37 5.82
N SER A 136 -9.31 3.11 5.95
CA SER A 136 -9.45 4.44 5.37
C SER A 136 -9.54 5.54 6.44
N THR A 137 -9.44 6.79 6.00
CA THR A 137 -9.68 7.98 6.84
C THR A 137 -10.70 8.90 6.18
N ILE A 138 -11.75 9.26 6.91
CA ILE A 138 -12.83 10.15 6.47
C ILE A 138 -12.81 11.37 7.37
N ALA A 139 -12.54 12.54 6.79
CA ALA A 139 -12.52 13.80 7.54
C ALA A 139 -13.94 14.37 7.81
N GLY A 140 -14.92 13.96 7.01
CA GLY A 140 -16.34 14.20 7.23
C GLY A 140 -17.03 13.07 8.00
N SER A 141 -18.29 12.86 7.65
CA SER A 141 -19.21 11.84 8.17
C SER A 141 -19.27 10.64 7.23
N PHE A 142 -19.62 9.47 7.77
CA PHE A 142 -19.97 8.30 6.97
C PHE A 142 -21.45 8.01 7.11
N THR A 143 -22.22 8.15 6.03
CA THR A 143 -23.67 7.97 6.04
C THR A 143 -24.12 6.94 5.02
N THR A 144 -24.96 5.99 5.43
CA THR A 144 -25.61 5.07 4.51
C THR A 144 -27.12 5.05 4.72
N GLN A 145 -27.86 4.93 3.62
CA GLN A 145 -29.31 4.78 3.61
C GLN A 145 -29.72 3.60 2.74
N ALA A 146 -30.37 2.61 3.33
CA ALA A 146 -30.83 1.40 2.65
C ALA A 146 -29.72 0.75 1.80
N ALA A 147 -28.48 0.78 2.28
CA ALA A 147 -27.41 -0.05 1.72
C ALA A 147 -27.80 -1.53 1.87
N ASN A 148 -27.33 -2.40 0.98
CA ASN A 148 -27.65 -3.83 1.13
C ASN A 148 -26.94 -4.38 2.38
N TYR A 149 -25.64 -4.16 2.48
CA TYR A 149 -24.85 -4.36 3.69
C TYR A 149 -23.81 -3.25 3.83
N VAL A 150 -23.26 -3.10 5.04
CA VAL A 150 -22.24 -2.09 5.35
C VAL A 150 -21.14 -2.70 6.19
N ASP A 151 -19.90 -2.65 5.70
CA ASP A 151 -18.71 -2.96 6.49
C ASP A 151 -17.86 -1.69 6.64
N LEU A 152 -17.71 -1.22 7.88
CA LEU A 152 -16.81 -0.14 8.27
C LEU A 152 -15.67 -0.71 9.11
N VAL A 153 -14.54 -0.98 8.47
CA VAL A 153 -13.47 -1.79 9.05
C VAL A 153 -12.16 -0.99 9.12
N ARG A 154 -11.51 -0.96 10.28
CA ARG A 154 -10.21 -0.29 10.51
C ARG A 154 -10.16 1.14 9.95
N THR A 155 -11.27 1.87 10.09
CA THR A 155 -11.46 3.19 9.47
C THR A 155 -11.63 4.27 10.53
N SER A 156 -11.00 5.42 10.31
CA SER A 156 -11.16 6.61 11.15
C SER A 156 -12.18 7.57 10.53
N VAL A 157 -13.15 8.03 11.33
CA VAL A 157 -14.17 9.01 10.92
C VAL A 157 -14.14 10.19 11.89
N ALA A 158 -13.92 11.39 11.38
CA ALA A 158 -13.77 12.57 12.22
C ALA A 158 -15.11 13.21 12.66
N GLN A 159 -16.20 12.90 11.96
CA GLN A 159 -17.55 13.30 12.37
C GLN A 159 -18.37 12.07 12.77
N ASP A 160 -19.66 12.07 12.44
CA ASP A 160 -20.61 11.03 12.81
C ASP A 160 -20.63 9.88 11.80
N VAL A 161 -21.00 8.70 12.28
CA VAL A 161 -21.37 7.54 11.47
C VAL A 161 -22.87 7.31 11.60
N VAL A 162 -23.58 7.24 10.47
CA VAL A 162 -25.02 6.96 10.43
C VAL A 162 -25.28 5.85 9.42
N ILE A 163 -25.79 4.72 9.88
CA ILE A 163 -26.12 3.57 9.05
C ILE A 163 -27.60 3.25 9.25
N ASP A 164 -28.40 3.50 8.22
CA ASP A 164 -29.85 3.30 8.29
C ASP A 164 -30.34 2.29 7.25
N GLY A 165 -31.12 1.30 7.68
CA GLY A 165 -31.89 0.45 6.78
C GLY A 165 -31.10 -0.66 6.08
N SER A 166 -29.94 -1.06 6.60
CA SER A 166 -29.11 -2.10 5.96
C SER A 166 -29.70 -3.50 6.13
N ALA A 167 -30.23 -4.06 5.04
CA ALA A 167 -31.05 -5.27 5.10
C ALA A 167 -30.27 -6.58 5.30
N PHE A 168 -29.00 -6.64 4.89
CA PHE A 168 -28.18 -7.86 4.87
C PHE A 168 -27.04 -7.90 5.88
N GLY A 169 -26.75 -6.79 6.54
CA GLY A 169 -25.84 -6.76 7.68
C GLY A 169 -25.13 -5.44 7.85
N VAL A 170 -24.59 -5.24 9.04
CA VAL A 170 -23.70 -4.13 9.39
C VAL A 170 -22.56 -4.66 10.23
N THR A 171 -21.32 -4.39 9.83
CA THR A 171 -20.12 -4.63 10.63
C THR A 171 -19.40 -3.31 10.88
N VAL A 172 -19.11 -3.02 12.14
CA VAL A 172 -18.25 -1.91 12.55
C VAL A 172 -17.13 -2.50 13.41
N ALA A 173 -15.92 -2.55 12.88
CA ALA A 173 -14.79 -3.25 13.52
C ALA A 173 -13.48 -2.48 13.35
N GLY A 174 -12.77 -2.19 14.43
CA GLY A 174 -11.54 -1.38 14.39
C GLY A 174 -11.79 0.08 14.02
N ALA A 175 -13.03 0.56 14.14
CA ALA A 175 -13.39 1.92 13.80
C ALA A 175 -13.00 2.89 14.92
N ILE A 176 -12.51 4.06 14.53
CA ILE A 176 -12.26 5.20 15.41
C ILE A 176 -13.15 6.35 14.96
N VAL A 177 -14.22 6.61 15.69
CA VAL A 177 -15.19 7.65 15.35
C VAL A 177 -15.09 8.75 16.39
N GLN A 178 -14.75 9.97 15.98
CA GLN A 178 -14.67 11.10 16.92
C GLN A 178 -16.06 11.60 17.31
N GLY A 179 -17.02 11.52 16.39
CA GLY A 179 -18.43 11.81 16.64
C GLY A 179 -19.18 10.61 17.22
N SER A 180 -20.49 10.57 16.97
CA SER A 180 -21.40 9.52 17.40
C SER A 180 -21.57 8.46 16.30
N VAL A 181 -21.99 7.26 16.71
CA VAL A 181 -22.37 6.19 15.80
C VAL A 181 -23.86 5.90 15.98
N THR A 182 -24.61 5.90 14.88
CA THR A 182 -26.01 5.50 14.84
C THR A 182 -26.17 4.35 13.86
N VAL A 183 -26.76 3.25 14.33
CA VAL A 183 -27.20 2.14 13.45
C VAL A 183 -28.68 1.89 13.68
N SER A 184 -29.47 2.04 12.63
CA SER A 184 -30.92 1.88 12.69
C SER A 184 -31.49 0.99 11.60
N HIS A 185 -32.61 0.35 11.88
CA HIS A 185 -33.37 -0.45 10.92
C HIS A 185 -32.56 -1.56 10.22
N GLY A 186 -31.53 -2.10 10.87
CA GLY A 186 -30.75 -3.24 10.35
C GLY A 186 -31.60 -4.51 10.26
N GLY A 187 -31.53 -5.21 9.12
CA GLY A 187 -32.37 -6.39 8.84
C GLY A 187 -31.76 -7.74 9.26
N ARG A 188 -30.44 -7.79 9.44
CA ARG A 188 -29.66 -8.99 9.79
C ARG A 188 -28.66 -8.67 10.91
N ASP A 189 -27.51 -9.33 10.91
CA ASP A 189 -26.44 -9.12 11.87
C ASP A 189 -26.04 -7.65 11.88
N VAL A 190 -26.09 -7.04 13.06
CA VAL A 190 -25.54 -5.72 13.36
C VAL A 190 -24.47 -5.96 14.42
N LEU A 191 -23.22 -5.92 13.98
CA LEU A 191 -22.04 -6.30 14.74
C LEU A 191 -21.18 -5.05 14.98
N VAL A 192 -21.18 -4.56 16.22
CA VAL A 192 -20.37 -3.42 16.64
C VAL A 192 -19.27 -3.91 17.57
N GLY A 193 -18.07 -4.11 17.01
CA GLY A 193 -16.90 -4.58 17.75
C GLY A 193 -16.97 -6.06 18.14
N ALA A 194 -17.88 -6.80 17.51
CA ALA A 194 -18.27 -8.16 17.91
C ALA A 194 -18.22 -9.13 16.74
N ASN A 195 -17.93 -10.39 17.03
CA ASN A 195 -18.17 -11.51 16.13
C ASN A 195 -19.65 -11.94 16.20
N PRO A 196 -20.15 -12.72 15.21
CA PRO A 196 -21.55 -13.19 15.21
C PRO A 196 -21.96 -13.99 16.45
N ASP A 197 -21.01 -14.65 17.13
CA ASP A 197 -21.24 -15.40 18.37
C ASP A 197 -21.34 -14.52 19.63
N GLY A 198 -21.07 -13.21 19.49
CA GLY A 198 -21.07 -12.23 20.58
C GLY A 198 -19.73 -12.07 21.29
N SER A 199 -18.68 -12.78 20.90
CA SER A 199 -17.31 -12.50 21.35
C SER A 199 -16.81 -11.16 20.78
N ALA A 200 -15.86 -10.52 21.46
CA ALA A 200 -15.20 -9.32 20.92
C ALA A 200 -14.42 -9.68 19.65
N ASP A 201 -14.50 -8.83 18.63
CA ASP A 201 -13.63 -8.96 17.46
C ASP A 201 -12.16 -8.63 17.83
N ALA A 202 -11.25 -8.82 16.88
CA ALA A 202 -9.82 -8.64 17.12
C ALA A 202 -9.38 -7.18 17.31
N PHE A 203 -10.21 -6.21 16.94
CA PHE A 203 -9.87 -4.79 16.89
C PHE A 203 -10.60 -3.96 17.96
N GLY A 204 -11.88 -4.25 18.23
CA GLY A 204 -12.77 -3.39 19.02
C GLY A 204 -13.10 -2.08 18.32
N ASN A 205 -13.75 -1.15 19.01
CA ASN A 205 -14.04 0.19 18.47
C ASN A 205 -13.80 1.29 19.51
N SER A 206 -13.58 2.52 19.04
CA SER A 206 -13.56 3.73 19.87
C SER A 206 -14.51 4.78 19.29
N ILE A 207 -15.46 5.25 20.11
CA ILE A 207 -16.50 6.20 19.74
C ILE A 207 -16.45 7.37 20.72
N GLY A 208 -16.16 8.57 20.23
CA GLY A 208 -16.05 9.80 21.02
C GLY A 208 -17.40 10.33 21.52
N GLY A 209 -18.43 10.18 20.70
CA GLY A 209 -19.81 10.54 21.01
C GLY A 209 -20.62 9.38 21.59
N ASP A 210 -21.91 9.40 21.28
CA ASP A 210 -22.87 8.39 21.71
C ASP A 210 -22.92 7.22 20.72
N LEU A 211 -23.34 6.05 21.19
CA LEU A 211 -23.69 4.91 20.34
C LEU A 211 -25.22 4.71 20.41
N THR A 212 -25.91 4.96 19.30
CA THR A 212 -27.36 4.77 19.20
C THR A 212 -27.66 3.56 18.32
N LEU A 213 -28.38 2.60 18.87
CA LEU A 213 -28.83 1.39 18.17
C LEU A 213 -30.35 1.32 18.27
N SER A 214 -31.05 1.55 17.17
CA SER A 214 -32.51 1.61 17.19
C SER A 214 -33.20 0.78 16.10
N ASP A 215 -34.30 0.13 16.46
CA ASP A 215 -35.16 -0.59 15.52
C ASP A 215 -34.42 -1.65 14.67
N ASN A 216 -33.31 -2.17 15.17
CA ASN A 216 -32.55 -3.24 14.52
C ASN A 216 -33.20 -4.60 14.80
N ALA A 217 -33.20 -5.46 13.80
CA ALA A 217 -33.73 -6.82 13.87
C ALA A 217 -32.61 -7.88 13.97
N ALA A 218 -33.00 -9.13 14.18
CA ALA A 218 -32.13 -10.31 14.08
C ALA A 218 -30.98 -10.40 15.11
N ASN A 219 -29.72 -10.18 14.73
CA ASN A 219 -28.56 -10.43 15.60
C ASN A 219 -27.83 -9.13 15.91
N LEU A 220 -28.24 -8.43 16.96
CA LEU A 220 -27.59 -7.19 17.41
C LEU A 220 -26.54 -7.51 18.50
N ARG A 221 -25.26 -7.37 18.16
CA ARG A 221 -24.12 -7.65 19.05
C ARG A 221 -23.24 -6.42 19.23
N VAL A 222 -22.86 -6.16 20.49
CA VAL A 222 -21.87 -5.15 20.83
C VAL A 222 -20.83 -5.76 21.75
N ALA A 223 -19.56 -5.69 21.39
CA ALA A 223 -18.45 -6.17 22.22
C ALA A 223 -17.21 -5.31 21.95
N GLY A 224 -16.23 -5.32 22.86
CA GLY A 224 -14.96 -4.61 22.68
C GLY A 224 -15.07 -3.13 22.30
N THR A 225 -16.20 -2.48 22.58
CA THR A 225 -16.50 -1.14 22.08
C THR A 225 -16.42 -0.12 23.20
N ASN A 226 -15.52 0.86 23.04
CA ASN A 226 -15.34 1.95 23.98
C ASN A 226 -16.13 3.18 23.53
N VAL A 227 -17.22 3.47 24.22
CA VAL A 227 -18.10 4.62 23.99
C VAL A 227 -17.84 5.66 25.07
N HIS A 228 -17.34 6.82 24.69
CA HIS A 228 -17.13 7.93 25.63
C HIS A 228 -18.43 8.63 26.01
N GLY A 229 -19.47 8.46 25.19
CA GLY A 229 -20.86 8.87 25.39
C GLY A 229 -21.73 7.88 26.16
N VAL A 230 -23.02 7.94 25.83
CA VAL A 230 -24.08 7.02 26.27
C VAL A 230 -24.32 5.99 25.17
N ILE A 231 -24.64 4.76 25.58
CA ILE A 231 -25.24 3.79 24.66
C ILE A 231 -26.76 3.90 24.77
N ALA A 232 -27.44 4.27 23.68
CA ALA A 232 -28.89 4.38 23.61
C ALA A 232 -29.48 3.24 22.77
N LEU A 233 -30.43 2.49 23.35
CA LEU A 233 -31.06 1.32 22.77
C LEU A 233 -32.58 1.52 22.75
N ALA A 234 -33.20 1.41 21.57
CA ALA A 234 -34.65 1.55 21.44
C ALA A 234 -35.20 0.64 20.33
N GLY A 235 -36.34 -0.03 20.55
CA GLY A 235 -37.04 -0.76 19.48
C GLY A 235 -36.34 -2.01 18.89
N ASN A 236 -35.13 -2.35 19.34
CA ASN A 236 -34.39 -3.50 18.82
C ASN A 236 -35.09 -4.83 19.16
N THR A 237 -35.19 -5.73 18.17
CA THR A 237 -35.86 -7.03 18.31
C THR A 237 -35.02 -8.18 17.71
N PRO A 238 -34.42 -9.05 18.54
CA PRO A 238 -34.32 -9.00 20.01
C PRO A 238 -33.53 -7.77 20.49
N VAL A 239 -33.61 -7.49 21.79
CA VAL A 239 -32.78 -6.46 22.43
C VAL A 239 -31.28 -6.74 22.20
N ALA A 240 -30.46 -5.69 22.27
CA ALA A 240 -29.02 -5.82 22.06
C ALA A 240 -28.39 -6.85 23.02
N ALA A 241 -27.48 -7.68 22.52
CA ALA A 241 -26.70 -8.62 23.32
C ALA A 241 -25.25 -8.17 23.40
N PHE A 242 -24.82 -7.82 24.62
CA PHE A 242 -23.49 -7.31 24.89
C PHE A 242 -22.53 -8.44 25.28
N GLY A 243 -21.40 -8.48 24.58
CA GLY A 243 -20.23 -9.27 24.94
C GLY A 243 -19.28 -8.51 25.88
N ALA A 244 -18.13 -9.11 26.15
CA ALA A 244 -17.12 -8.54 27.02
C ALA A 244 -16.46 -7.28 26.41
N GLY A 245 -15.87 -6.45 27.27
CA GLY A 245 -14.97 -5.36 26.86
C GLY A 245 -15.66 -4.05 26.45
N ASN A 246 -16.97 -3.93 26.64
CA ASN A 246 -17.67 -2.67 26.40
C ASN A 246 -17.40 -1.64 27.51
N VAL A 247 -17.27 -0.38 27.14
CA VAL A 247 -17.15 0.77 28.05
C VAL A 247 -18.16 1.83 27.64
N ALA A 248 -18.89 2.39 28.60
CA ALA A 248 -19.84 3.48 28.35
C ALA A 248 -20.07 4.30 29.62
N ARG A 249 -20.41 5.59 29.47
CA ARG A 249 -20.81 6.42 30.61
C ARG A 249 -22.08 5.90 31.28
N SER A 250 -23.02 5.47 30.46
CA SER A 250 -24.28 4.85 30.88
C SER A 250 -24.91 4.13 29.69
N VAL A 251 -25.86 3.25 29.99
CA VAL A 251 -26.71 2.61 28.98
C VAL A 251 -28.15 3.03 29.24
N ASN A 252 -28.86 3.46 28.20
CA ASN A 252 -30.28 3.75 28.22
C ASN A 252 -31.02 2.75 27.32
N GLY A 253 -31.91 1.94 27.91
CA GLY A 253 -32.64 0.87 27.22
C GLY A 253 -32.21 -0.53 27.65
N ASP A 254 -32.97 -1.53 27.20
CA ASP A 254 -32.79 -2.92 27.61
C ASP A 254 -31.71 -3.62 26.78
N TYR A 255 -30.89 -4.44 27.45
CA TYR A 255 -29.88 -5.30 26.83
C TYR A 255 -29.72 -6.61 27.61
N THR A 256 -29.05 -7.58 27.01
CA THR A 256 -28.62 -8.83 27.65
C THR A 256 -27.10 -8.94 27.65
N GLY A 257 -26.53 -9.83 28.47
CA GLY A 257 -25.10 -10.06 28.53
C GLY A 257 -24.37 -9.13 29.50
N ASP A 258 -23.12 -8.79 29.18
CA ASP A 258 -22.23 -8.08 30.10
C ASP A 258 -22.53 -6.59 30.16
N ALA A 259 -22.61 -6.03 31.36
CA ALA A 259 -22.76 -4.60 31.54
C ALA A 259 -21.47 -3.87 31.13
N PRO A 260 -21.56 -2.73 30.39
CA PRO A 260 -20.38 -1.94 30.07
C PRO A 260 -19.70 -1.41 31.34
N ALA A 261 -18.37 -1.39 31.33
CA ALA A 261 -17.61 -0.73 32.38
C ALA A 261 -17.76 0.79 32.29
N ALA A 262 -17.63 1.48 33.42
CA ALA A 262 -17.62 2.94 33.43
C ALA A 262 -16.24 3.47 33.00
N PRO A 263 -16.17 4.56 32.21
CA PRO A 263 -14.91 5.20 31.89
C PRO A 263 -14.28 5.81 33.15
N ALA A 264 -12.95 5.82 33.20
CA ALA A 264 -12.21 6.47 34.28
C ALA A 264 -12.40 8.01 34.23
N ALA A 265 -12.64 8.62 35.38
CA ALA A 265 -12.95 10.06 35.46
C ALA A 265 -11.69 10.91 35.25
N GLY A 266 -11.75 11.88 34.32
CA GLY A 266 -10.70 12.86 34.10
C GLY A 266 -9.59 12.45 33.12
N ASP A 267 -9.70 11.27 32.51
CA ASP A 267 -8.71 10.75 31.56
C ASP A 267 -8.97 11.21 30.12
N GLN A 268 -7.89 11.38 29.35
CA GLN A 268 -7.95 11.52 27.89
C GLN A 268 -7.73 10.16 27.24
N SER A 269 -8.49 9.86 26.18
CA SER A 269 -8.37 8.59 25.47
C SER A 269 -7.61 8.78 24.17
N ILE A 270 -6.70 7.85 23.89
CA ILE A 270 -5.91 7.77 22.65
C ILE A 270 -6.27 6.44 22.01
N ALA A 271 -6.76 6.49 20.78
CA ALA A 271 -7.10 5.31 20.00
C ALA A 271 -6.18 5.19 18.78
N VAL A 272 -5.75 3.98 18.50
CA VAL A 272 -5.03 3.61 17.28
C VAL A 272 -5.44 2.19 16.92
N THR A 273 -5.81 1.99 15.66
CA THR A 273 -6.08 0.65 15.12
C THR A 273 -4.81 0.16 14.44
N VAL A 274 -4.28 -0.97 14.91
CA VAL A 274 -3.07 -1.58 14.34
C VAL A 274 -3.49 -2.86 13.61
N PRO A 275 -3.41 -2.91 12.27
CA PRO A 275 -3.73 -4.11 11.53
C PRO A 275 -2.67 -5.20 11.74
N THR A 276 -3.01 -6.43 11.36
CA THR A 276 -1.99 -7.47 11.19
C THR A 276 -1.01 -7.05 10.10
N GLN A 277 0.29 -7.17 10.38
CA GLN A 277 1.31 -6.92 9.37
C GLN A 277 1.10 -7.86 8.17
N SER A 278 1.03 -7.31 6.96
CA SER A 278 1.07 -8.09 5.71
C SER A 278 2.35 -8.91 5.66
N ALA A 279 2.30 -10.12 5.11
CA ALA A 279 3.47 -11.00 4.99
C ALA A 279 4.66 -10.32 4.28
N GLY A 280 4.40 -9.39 3.37
CA GLY A 280 5.41 -8.69 2.58
C GLY A 280 6.21 -9.62 1.66
N GLU A 281 7.09 -9.05 0.86
CA GLU A 281 7.93 -9.80 -0.08
C GLU A 281 9.31 -9.16 -0.26
N LEU A 282 10.27 -10.00 -0.69
CA LEU A 282 11.56 -9.60 -1.22
C LEU A 282 11.49 -9.49 -2.75
N ILE A 283 11.61 -8.27 -3.27
CA ILE A 283 11.61 -7.98 -4.72
C ILE A 283 12.99 -7.47 -5.12
N TRP A 284 13.45 -7.79 -6.32
CA TRP A 284 14.68 -7.23 -6.89
C TRP A 284 14.52 -6.83 -8.36
N SER A 285 15.29 -5.84 -8.80
CA SER A 285 15.29 -5.33 -10.18
C SER A 285 16.62 -4.71 -10.57
N LEU A 286 16.91 -4.61 -11.88
CA LEU A 286 18.06 -3.87 -12.40
C LEU A 286 17.71 -2.38 -12.51
N GLU A 287 18.61 -1.49 -12.10
CA GLU A 287 18.38 -0.03 -12.17
C GLU A 287 18.78 0.60 -13.52
N GLY A 288 19.25 -0.21 -14.47
CA GLY A 288 19.69 0.24 -15.78
C GLY A 288 18.62 0.06 -16.87
N THR A 289 18.64 0.94 -17.87
CA THR A 289 17.84 0.79 -19.10
C THR A 289 18.39 -0.29 -20.05
N SER A 290 19.53 -0.88 -19.71
CA SER A 290 20.21 -1.94 -20.45
C SER A 290 20.68 -3.02 -19.49
N ALA A 291 20.52 -4.28 -19.88
CA ALA A 291 21.10 -5.43 -19.17
C ALA A 291 22.55 -5.72 -19.57
N LEU A 292 23.13 -4.93 -20.47
CA LEU A 292 24.51 -5.10 -20.93
C LEU A 292 25.49 -4.56 -19.89
N VAL A 293 26.38 -5.44 -19.41
CA VAL A 293 27.60 -5.07 -18.70
C VAL A 293 28.70 -4.88 -19.73
N ASP A 294 29.21 -3.65 -19.84
CA ASP A 294 30.31 -3.31 -20.74
C ASP A 294 31.62 -3.18 -19.98
N LEU A 295 32.61 -3.99 -20.35
CA LEU A 295 33.98 -3.94 -19.80
C LEU A 295 34.94 -3.13 -20.69
N GLY A 296 34.45 -2.60 -21.82
CA GLY A 296 35.26 -1.90 -22.80
C GLY A 296 36.21 -2.81 -23.59
N VAL A 297 37.29 -2.21 -24.08
CA VAL A 297 38.36 -2.90 -24.82
C VAL A 297 39.48 -3.24 -23.85
N ALA A 298 39.89 -4.51 -23.82
CA ALA A 298 40.97 -4.94 -22.94
C ALA A 298 42.31 -4.32 -23.36
N GLU A 299 43.06 -3.81 -22.39
CA GLU A 299 44.39 -3.24 -22.56
C GLU A 299 45.46 -4.32 -22.38
N GLU A 300 46.42 -4.37 -23.30
CA GLU A 300 47.57 -5.27 -23.18
C GLU A 300 48.50 -4.78 -22.07
N GLN A 301 48.74 -5.64 -21.09
CA GLN A 301 49.77 -5.50 -20.07
C GLN A 301 50.94 -6.45 -20.39
N LEU A 302 51.99 -6.44 -19.58
CA LEU A 302 53.18 -7.24 -19.82
C LEU A 302 52.88 -8.74 -19.97
N ASP A 303 51.97 -9.28 -19.15
CA ASP A 303 51.71 -10.74 -19.07
C ASP A 303 50.23 -11.11 -19.31
N PHE A 304 49.32 -10.15 -19.46
CA PHE A 304 47.87 -10.38 -19.60
C PHE A 304 47.15 -9.23 -20.29
N TYR A 305 45.90 -9.44 -20.70
CA TYR A 305 44.97 -8.39 -21.10
C TYR A 305 44.06 -8.00 -19.93
N LEU A 306 43.83 -6.70 -19.71
CA LEU A 306 43.06 -6.16 -18.60
C LEU A 306 41.83 -5.39 -19.07
N ALA A 307 40.65 -5.68 -18.52
CA ALA A 307 39.44 -4.90 -18.76
C ALA A 307 38.68 -4.66 -17.44
N HIS A 308 38.04 -3.49 -17.33
CA HIS A 308 37.32 -3.05 -16.14
C HIS A 308 35.89 -2.64 -16.50
N GLY A 309 34.96 -2.85 -15.59
CA GLY A 309 33.62 -2.30 -15.67
C GLY A 309 32.90 -2.48 -14.35
N SER A 310 31.59 -2.30 -14.34
CA SER A 310 30.78 -2.58 -13.15
C SER A 310 29.49 -3.27 -13.59
N ILE A 311 28.94 -4.14 -12.74
CA ILE A 311 27.61 -4.69 -13.02
C ILE A 311 26.57 -3.57 -13.04
N VAL A 312 25.46 -3.80 -13.74
CA VAL A 312 24.28 -2.95 -13.63
C VAL A 312 23.80 -3.01 -12.18
N PRO A 313 23.60 -1.87 -11.49
CA PRO A 313 23.14 -1.88 -10.10
C PRO A 313 21.82 -2.63 -9.96
N ILE A 314 21.70 -3.38 -8.86
CA ILE A 314 20.52 -4.19 -8.54
C ILE A 314 19.87 -3.59 -7.31
N ARG A 315 18.64 -3.12 -7.45
CA ARG A 315 17.80 -2.69 -6.32
C ARG A 315 17.15 -3.91 -5.71
N ILE A 316 17.26 -4.04 -4.39
CA ILE A 316 16.61 -5.04 -3.56
C ILE A 316 15.68 -4.31 -2.60
N GLN A 317 14.40 -4.66 -2.63
CA GLN A 317 13.37 -4.13 -1.75
C GLN A 317 12.85 -5.27 -0.89
N ASP A 318 13.15 -5.27 0.41
CA ASP A 318 12.59 -6.24 1.34
C ASP A 318 11.52 -5.61 2.23
N THR A 319 10.30 -6.13 2.09
CA THR A 319 9.15 -5.79 2.91
C THR A 319 8.66 -6.99 3.72
N SER A 320 9.36 -8.11 3.74
CA SER A 320 8.92 -9.33 4.40
C SER A 320 8.73 -9.14 5.91
N ALA A 321 7.64 -9.69 6.45
CA ALA A 321 7.35 -9.71 7.87
C ALA A 321 8.34 -10.61 8.62
N GLY A 322 8.73 -10.21 9.82
CA GLY A 322 9.72 -10.96 10.62
C GLY A 322 11.17 -10.84 10.15
N ASN A 323 11.44 -10.09 9.08
CA ASN A 323 12.77 -9.77 8.55
C ASN A 323 13.64 -11.04 8.38
N PRO A 324 13.24 -12.03 7.56
CA PRO A 324 14.03 -13.23 7.30
C PRO A 324 15.39 -12.88 6.68
N ALA A 325 16.35 -13.80 6.75
CA ALA A 325 17.63 -13.60 6.07
C ALA A 325 17.45 -13.78 4.55
N TRP A 326 18.16 -13.00 3.73
CA TRP A 326 18.19 -13.19 2.29
C TRP A 326 19.61 -13.10 1.72
N SER A 327 19.79 -13.66 0.53
CA SER A 327 21.04 -13.53 -0.23
C SER A 327 20.79 -13.37 -1.72
N LEU A 328 21.61 -12.53 -2.35
CA LEU A 328 21.68 -12.33 -3.79
C LEU A 328 23.01 -12.89 -4.28
N THR A 329 22.94 -13.93 -5.10
CA THR A 329 24.11 -14.65 -5.61
C THR A 329 24.20 -14.55 -7.12
N THR A 330 25.42 -14.64 -7.65
CA THR A 330 25.66 -14.56 -9.08
C THR A 330 26.65 -15.62 -9.54
N VAL A 331 26.49 -16.09 -10.77
CA VAL A 331 27.49 -16.90 -11.49
C VAL A 331 27.57 -16.42 -12.93
N VAL A 332 28.76 -16.48 -13.52
CA VAL A 332 29.00 -16.02 -14.90
C VAL A 332 29.33 -17.21 -15.79
N SER A 333 28.62 -17.34 -16.92
CA SER A 333 28.94 -18.36 -17.92
C SER A 333 30.32 -18.12 -18.51
N ASN A 334 30.95 -19.15 -19.11
CA ASN A 334 32.15 -18.91 -19.90
C ASN A 334 31.90 -17.88 -21.02
N PHE A 335 32.91 -17.08 -21.29
CA PHE A 335 32.95 -16.13 -22.38
C PHE A 335 33.07 -16.86 -23.72
N GLN A 336 32.30 -16.44 -24.72
CA GLN A 336 32.31 -17.04 -26.06
C GLN A 336 32.55 -16.00 -27.16
N ALA A 337 33.37 -16.37 -28.15
CA ALA A 337 33.59 -15.57 -29.36
C ALA A 337 33.98 -16.49 -30.54
N GLY A 338 33.21 -16.51 -31.64
CA GLY A 338 33.60 -17.20 -32.88
C GLY A 338 33.96 -18.69 -32.71
N GLY A 339 33.31 -19.40 -31.78
CA GLY A 339 33.60 -20.81 -31.45
C GLY A 339 34.73 -21.01 -30.43
N GLN A 340 35.42 -19.94 -30.02
CA GLN A 340 36.38 -19.95 -28.92
C GLN A 340 35.65 -19.79 -27.58
N THR A 341 36.18 -20.43 -26.54
CA THR A 341 35.66 -20.34 -25.17
C THR A 341 36.77 -19.90 -24.23
N VAL A 342 36.48 -18.91 -23.40
CA VAL A 342 37.36 -18.43 -22.34
C VAL A 342 36.62 -18.57 -21.01
N SER A 343 37.27 -19.14 -20.01
CA SER A 343 36.60 -19.39 -18.73
C SER A 343 36.29 -18.08 -18.01
N SER A 344 35.11 -17.99 -17.39
CA SER A 344 34.74 -16.88 -16.51
C SER A 344 35.55 -16.86 -15.20
N LYS A 345 36.42 -17.85 -14.96
CA LYS A 345 37.35 -17.80 -13.81
C LYS A 345 38.26 -16.59 -13.86
N TYR A 346 38.54 -16.06 -15.05
CA TYR A 346 39.39 -14.90 -15.26
C TYR A 346 38.72 -13.57 -14.89
N LEU A 347 37.42 -13.58 -14.60
CA LEU A 347 36.67 -12.44 -14.12
C LEU A 347 36.65 -12.47 -12.58
N GLY A 348 37.21 -11.44 -11.97
CA GLY A 348 37.06 -11.11 -10.55
C GLY A 348 36.09 -9.95 -10.35
N TRP A 349 35.72 -9.69 -9.10
CA TRP A 349 34.88 -8.54 -8.76
C TRP A 349 35.10 -8.03 -7.32
N THR A 350 34.58 -6.83 -7.05
CA THR A 350 34.48 -6.25 -5.70
C THR A 350 33.06 -5.73 -5.49
N PRO A 351 32.20 -6.47 -4.78
CA PRO A 351 30.86 -6.01 -4.42
C PRO A 351 30.85 -4.75 -3.54
N ALA A 352 29.84 -3.91 -3.74
CA ALA A 352 29.60 -2.70 -2.98
C ALA A 352 28.09 -2.41 -2.87
N LEU A 353 27.72 -1.51 -1.95
CA LEU A 353 26.35 -1.02 -1.80
C LEU A 353 26.34 0.49 -2.10
N LEU A 354 25.49 0.90 -3.04
CA LEU A 354 25.26 2.31 -3.38
C LEU A 354 24.26 2.96 -2.41
N GLU A 355 23.23 2.20 -2.03
CA GLU A 355 22.22 2.56 -1.04
C GLU A 355 22.03 1.40 -0.06
N ASN A 356 21.76 1.68 1.21
CA ASN A 356 21.61 0.62 2.21
C ASN A 356 20.62 0.93 3.34
N ASN A 357 19.40 1.31 2.98
CA ASN A 357 18.33 1.47 3.97
C ASN A 357 17.82 0.10 4.46
N GLY A 358 18.00 -0.96 3.67
CA GLY A 358 17.61 -2.33 3.96
C GLY A 358 18.62 -3.15 4.79
N GLY A 359 19.65 -2.54 5.39
CA GLY A 359 20.60 -3.26 6.26
C GLY A 359 21.35 -4.43 5.60
N ALA A 360 21.53 -4.38 4.28
CA ALA A 360 22.31 -5.34 3.51
C ALA A 360 23.81 -5.25 3.81
N VAL A 361 24.52 -6.31 3.44
CA VAL A 361 25.96 -6.48 3.54
C VAL A 361 26.48 -6.88 2.16
N ALA A 362 27.51 -6.16 1.67
CA ALA A 362 28.17 -6.52 0.41
C ALA A 362 28.92 -7.85 0.55
N GLY A 363 28.94 -8.64 -0.53
CA GLY A 363 29.72 -9.87 -0.60
C GLY A 363 31.23 -9.61 -0.57
N PRO A 364 32.04 -10.68 -0.39
CA PRO A 364 33.49 -10.54 -0.41
C PRO A 364 34.02 -10.19 -1.81
N ALA A 365 35.12 -9.44 -1.85
CA ALA A 365 35.90 -9.28 -3.07
C ALA A 365 36.49 -10.63 -3.50
N ILE A 366 36.39 -10.94 -4.79
CA ILE A 366 36.91 -12.18 -5.38
C ILE A 366 37.90 -11.79 -6.47
N PRO A 367 39.19 -12.15 -6.36
CA PRO A 367 40.18 -11.83 -7.37
C PRO A 367 39.91 -12.60 -8.68
N SER A 368 40.56 -12.16 -9.75
CA SER A 368 40.61 -12.94 -10.98
C SER A 368 41.37 -14.25 -10.75
N GLY A 369 40.88 -15.34 -11.34
CA GLY A 369 41.56 -16.63 -11.41
C GLY A 369 42.80 -16.65 -12.32
N TYR A 370 43.15 -15.52 -12.95
CA TYR A 370 44.51 -15.32 -13.47
C TYR A 370 45.52 -15.25 -12.31
N ASP A 371 45.15 -14.56 -11.23
CA ASP A 371 45.98 -14.41 -10.03
C ASP A 371 45.79 -15.61 -9.09
N GLU A 372 44.54 -15.91 -8.71
CA GLU A 372 44.20 -17.04 -7.83
C GLU A 372 42.71 -17.42 -7.89
N GLY A 373 42.41 -18.72 -7.76
CA GLY A 373 41.06 -19.23 -7.53
C GLY A 373 40.17 -19.31 -8.79
N ASP A 374 38.86 -19.39 -8.55
CA ASP A 374 37.86 -19.71 -9.59
C ASP A 374 37.12 -18.47 -10.14
N GLY A 375 37.48 -17.26 -9.70
CA GLY A 375 36.78 -16.03 -10.06
C GLY A 375 35.26 -16.16 -9.93
N LEU A 376 34.54 -15.73 -10.99
CA LEU A 376 33.09 -15.83 -11.13
C LEU A 376 32.60 -17.05 -11.91
N SER A 377 33.44 -18.07 -12.13
CA SER A 377 33.01 -19.35 -12.74
C SER A 377 32.20 -20.26 -11.83
N VAL A 378 32.13 -19.90 -10.55
CA VAL A 378 31.30 -20.53 -9.52
C VAL A 378 30.41 -19.48 -8.86
N THR A 379 29.34 -19.92 -8.21
CA THR A 379 28.41 -19.01 -7.53
C THR A 379 29.13 -18.19 -6.44
N ARG A 380 28.96 -16.86 -6.48
CA ARG A 380 29.46 -15.90 -5.49
C ARG A 380 28.31 -15.04 -4.96
N THR A 381 28.40 -14.61 -3.70
CA THR A 381 27.42 -13.69 -3.12
C THR A 381 27.74 -12.25 -3.54
N LEU A 382 26.77 -11.56 -4.11
CA LEU A 382 26.84 -10.12 -4.39
C LEU A 382 26.49 -9.31 -3.15
N ALA A 383 25.37 -9.67 -2.51
CA ALA A 383 24.90 -9.02 -1.28
C ALA A 383 24.04 -10.00 -0.47
N SER A 384 23.90 -9.76 0.83
CA SER A 384 22.98 -10.49 1.70
C SER A 384 22.47 -9.61 2.83
N ALA A 385 21.40 -10.01 3.51
CA ALA A 385 21.05 -9.43 4.80
C ALA A 385 20.77 -10.54 5.81
N PRO A 386 21.23 -10.40 7.07
CA PRO A 386 20.95 -11.36 8.12
C PRO A 386 19.47 -11.29 8.57
N ALA A 387 19.01 -12.32 9.28
CA ALA A 387 17.71 -12.25 9.94
C ALA A 387 17.68 -11.09 10.94
N GLY A 388 16.57 -10.35 10.99
CA GLY A 388 16.43 -9.14 11.81
C GLY A 388 17.05 -7.88 11.21
N HIS A 389 17.46 -7.91 9.94
CA HIS A 389 17.88 -6.71 9.22
C HIS A 389 16.76 -5.65 9.14
N ALA A 390 17.13 -4.40 8.80
CA ALA A 390 16.15 -3.33 8.63
C ALA A 390 15.36 -3.52 7.34
N ARG A 391 14.02 -3.42 7.38
CA ARG A 391 13.21 -3.41 6.15
C ARG A 391 13.52 -2.16 5.33
N GLY A 392 13.52 -2.28 4.00
CA GLY A 392 13.76 -1.17 3.10
C GLY A 392 14.53 -1.55 1.85
N ALA A 393 14.93 -0.51 1.11
CA ALA A 393 15.67 -0.66 -0.13
C ALA A 393 17.19 -0.70 0.12
N SER A 394 17.89 -1.57 -0.59
CA SER A 394 19.34 -1.51 -0.78
C SER A 394 19.67 -1.63 -2.26
N VAL A 395 20.75 -0.99 -2.71
CA VAL A 395 21.21 -1.07 -4.10
C VAL A 395 22.62 -1.68 -4.10
N ALA A 396 22.74 -2.87 -4.66
CA ALA A 396 24.00 -3.59 -4.78
C ALA A 396 24.65 -3.37 -6.14
N THR A 397 25.97 -3.23 -6.16
CA THR A 397 26.80 -3.17 -7.36
C THR A 397 28.09 -3.96 -7.14
N ALA A 398 28.92 -4.09 -8.17
CA ALA A 398 30.23 -4.72 -8.10
C ALA A 398 31.11 -4.15 -9.21
N ASP A 399 32.33 -3.74 -8.86
CA ASP A 399 33.38 -3.47 -9.84
C ASP A 399 33.94 -4.78 -10.36
N LEU A 400 34.13 -4.89 -11.66
CA LEU A 400 34.57 -6.07 -12.38
C LEU A 400 36.00 -5.87 -12.90
N GLU A 401 36.81 -6.91 -12.77
CA GLU A 401 38.17 -6.95 -13.30
C GLU A 401 38.39 -8.25 -14.08
N LEU A 402 38.61 -8.15 -15.38
CA LEU A 402 38.88 -9.28 -16.26
C LEU A 402 40.37 -9.30 -16.62
N LYS A 403 41.06 -10.39 -16.27
CA LYS A 403 42.48 -10.63 -16.63
C LYS A 403 42.61 -11.86 -17.50
N LEU A 404 42.91 -11.67 -18.79
CA LEU A 404 43.01 -12.77 -19.75
C LEU A 404 44.47 -13.09 -20.08
N PRO A 405 44.84 -14.37 -20.24
CA PRO A 405 46.14 -14.76 -20.78
C PRO A 405 46.41 -14.13 -22.17
N LEU A 406 47.68 -13.80 -22.47
CA LEU A 406 48.07 -13.22 -23.76
C LEU A 406 47.87 -14.16 -24.98
N ASP A 407 47.69 -15.46 -24.76
CA ASP A 407 47.34 -16.43 -25.82
C ASP A 407 45.83 -16.49 -26.11
N THR A 408 45.02 -15.66 -25.47
CA THR A 408 43.59 -15.54 -25.76
C THR A 408 43.38 -15.04 -27.20
N PRO A 409 42.64 -15.78 -28.05
CA PRO A 409 42.38 -15.35 -29.42
C PRO A 409 41.70 -13.99 -29.50
N GLN A 410 41.97 -13.23 -30.56
CA GLN A 410 41.28 -11.97 -30.81
C GLN A 410 39.79 -12.21 -31.09
N GLY A 411 38.91 -11.46 -30.42
CA GLY A 411 37.47 -11.48 -30.66
C GLY A 411 36.69 -10.65 -29.65
N THR A 412 35.40 -10.44 -29.92
CA THR A 412 34.46 -9.88 -28.94
C THR A 412 33.84 -11.02 -28.15
N TYR A 413 34.16 -11.09 -26.87
CA TYR A 413 33.74 -12.16 -25.97
C TYR A 413 32.52 -11.75 -25.16
N THR A 414 31.47 -12.56 -25.20
CA THR A 414 30.23 -12.33 -24.42
C THR A 414 30.00 -13.45 -23.41
N ALA A 415 29.49 -13.09 -22.23
CA ALA A 415 29.06 -14.03 -21.19
C ALA A 415 27.69 -13.61 -20.64
N THR A 416 27.01 -14.53 -19.97
CA THR A 416 25.75 -14.26 -19.26
C THR A 416 26.01 -14.26 -17.76
N VAL A 417 25.60 -13.18 -17.09
CA VAL A 417 25.53 -13.12 -15.62
C VAL A 417 24.17 -13.66 -15.20
N THR A 418 24.16 -14.73 -14.42
CA THR A 418 22.93 -15.25 -13.80
C THR A 418 22.86 -14.77 -12.37
N VAL A 419 21.77 -14.12 -12.00
CA VAL A 419 21.52 -13.60 -10.64
C VAL A 419 20.37 -14.41 -10.02
N THR A 420 20.57 -14.85 -8.78
CA THR A 420 19.58 -15.63 -8.02
C THR A 420 19.38 -15.00 -6.64
N ALA A 421 18.15 -14.65 -6.31
CA ALA A 421 17.74 -14.27 -4.96
C ALA A 421 17.22 -15.49 -4.18
N LEU A 422 17.60 -15.59 -2.91
CA LEU A 422 17.14 -16.60 -1.96
C LEU A 422 16.64 -15.89 -0.71
N SER A 423 15.44 -16.23 -0.24
CA SER A 423 14.76 -15.65 0.94
C SER A 423 14.18 -16.74 1.82
#